data_AF-A0AA37URD6-F1
#
_entry.id   AF-A0AA37URD6-F1
#
_cell.length_a   1.000
_cell.length_b   1.000
_cell.length_c   1.000
_cell.angle_alpha   90.00
_cell.angle_beta   90.00
_cell.angle_gamma   90.00
#
_symmetry.space_group_name_H-M   'P 1'
#
loop_
_entity.id
_entity.type
_entity.pdbx_description
1 polymer ?
#
loop_
_entity_poly.entity_id
_entity_poly.type
_entity_poly.pdbx_seq_one_letter_code
_entity_poly.pdbx_strand_id
1 'polypeptide(L)'
;MRAGVPRLGAVTTTDHPAPDGLELRPLTIPTAIDAPDAGDFAEMVRVRNEVYRLVSGHDDHAITAAELLPYYAPGAHEKRLTWIAVLDGAVVGRLGLDLPHEGGGAVGLVQIELHPEVWGRGIGGAAMALIERTAREHGRTTLQCWAEHHEVTGGGGDRLAPPTGFGSVPADAHNTRFLLAHGFALEQVERASVLDLTDPATTARIEALLADARTHAAEYDVVSWQAPTPPEHVAGYAWLKSRMATDVPAAAMETPEEVWDAARVAEHDTRYTAAGRTLQVVAARHTATGELCAFTELVGNQDRTTATHQEDTLVLREHRGHRLGALVKGEAILRWRGVAPTSPRVMTWNAEENRPMLAINEAMGFVPLVSEGAWQKRLA
;
A
#
# COMPACT_ATOMS: atom_id res chain seq x y z
N MET A 1 -12.09 35.06 25.33
CA MET A 1 -10.62 34.94 25.50
C MET A 1 -10.14 33.89 24.50
N ARG A 2 -9.32 34.30 23.53
CA ARG A 2 -8.78 33.43 22.49
C ARG A 2 -7.64 32.61 23.09
N ALA A 3 -7.81 31.29 23.20
CA ALA A 3 -6.73 30.38 23.57
C ALA A 3 -5.78 30.25 22.37
N GLY A 4 -4.49 30.52 22.60
CA GLY A 4 -3.45 30.59 21.58
C GLY A 4 -3.10 29.23 21.02
N VAL A 5 -2.91 29.18 19.70
CA VAL A 5 -2.24 28.09 18.98
C VAL A 5 -0.83 27.92 19.57
N PRO A 6 -0.39 26.72 19.95
CA PRO A 6 0.97 26.50 20.40
C PRO A 6 1.92 26.78 19.24
N ARG A 7 2.87 27.71 19.42
CA ARG A 7 4.01 27.83 18.51
C ARG A 7 4.91 26.62 18.72
N LEU A 8 4.89 25.69 17.77
CA LEU A 8 5.94 24.68 17.62
C LEU A 8 7.29 25.42 17.53
N GLY A 9 8.24 25.00 18.37
CA GLY A 9 9.59 25.53 18.41
C GLY A 9 10.27 25.42 17.04
N ALA A 10 11.22 26.32 16.78
CA ALA A 10 11.96 26.39 15.54
C ALA A 10 12.44 25.00 15.08
N VAL A 11 11.97 24.58 13.91
CA VAL A 11 12.51 23.42 13.18
C VAL A 11 13.98 23.75 12.91
N THR A 12 14.89 23.07 13.60
CA THR A 12 16.31 23.10 13.24
C THR A 12 16.42 22.55 11.84
N THR A 13 16.84 23.39 10.89
CA THR A 13 17.21 23.01 9.54
C THR A 13 18.17 21.84 9.62
N THR A 14 17.75 20.67 9.14
CA THR A 14 18.57 19.46 9.09
C THR A 14 19.56 19.56 7.94
N ASP A 15 20.49 20.52 8.01
CA ASP A 15 21.64 20.61 7.12
C ASP A 15 22.71 19.60 7.58
N HIS A 16 22.38 18.32 7.56
CA HIS A 16 23.42 17.30 7.47
C HIS A 16 23.84 17.26 6.00
N PRO A 17 25.05 17.76 5.65
CA PRO A 17 25.53 17.63 4.28
C PRO A 17 25.56 16.16 3.90
N ALA A 18 25.39 15.88 2.60
CA ALA A 18 25.58 14.54 2.07
C ALA A 18 26.96 14.02 2.51
N PRO A 19 27.06 12.77 3.00
CA PRO A 19 28.34 12.23 3.41
C PRO A 19 29.23 12.05 2.19
N ASP A 20 30.54 12.21 2.39
CA ASP A 20 31.54 11.84 1.38
C ASP A 20 31.33 10.37 0.99
N GLY A 21 31.53 10.07 -0.30
CA GLY A 21 31.34 8.71 -0.83
C GLY A 21 29.88 8.31 -1.11
N LEU A 22 28.91 9.19 -0.90
CA LEU A 22 27.52 8.97 -1.33
C LEU A 22 27.36 9.16 -2.84
N GLU A 23 26.74 8.19 -3.48
CA GLU A 23 26.21 8.26 -4.85
C GLU A 23 24.70 7.96 -4.83
N LEU A 24 23.89 8.85 -5.41
CA LEU A 24 22.48 8.57 -5.72
C LEU A 24 22.40 8.19 -7.20
N ARG A 25 22.49 6.88 -7.48
CA ARG A 25 22.65 6.37 -8.84
C ARG A 25 21.31 5.95 -9.43
N PRO A 26 20.93 6.39 -10.65
CA PRO A 26 19.75 5.88 -11.34
C PRO A 26 19.80 4.36 -11.48
N LEU A 27 18.70 3.68 -11.17
CA LEU A 27 18.62 2.23 -11.24
C LEU A 27 18.24 1.80 -12.66
N THR A 28 19.05 0.92 -13.26
CA THR A 28 18.67 0.24 -14.49
C THR A 28 17.71 -0.89 -14.15
N ILE A 29 16.54 -0.90 -14.80
CA ILE A 29 15.56 -1.99 -14.64
C ILE A 29 15.89 -3.07 -15.66
N PRO A 30 16.31 -4.28 -15.22
CA PRO A 30 16.72 -5.32 -16.14
C PRO A 30 15.51 -5.90 -16.87
N THR A 31 15.71 -6.47 -18.05
CA THR A 31 14.61 -7.14 -18.78
C THR A 31 14.21 -8.49 -18.17
N ALA A 32 15.14 -9.12 -17.44
CA ALA A 32 14.95 -10.37 -16.72
C ALA A 32 15.94 -10.42 -15.53
N ILE A 33 15.60 -11.17 -14.48
CA ILE A 33 16.43 -11.19 -13.26
C ILE A 33 17.77 -11.94 -13.44
N ASP A 34 17.89 -12.77 -14.46
CA ASP A 34 19.12 -13.48 -14.85
C ASP A 34 19.95 -12.70 -15.89
N ALA A 35 19.51 -11.51 -16.28
CA ALA A 35 20.25 -10.66 -17.20
C ALA A 35 21.56 -10.14 -16.54
N PRO A 36 22.63 -9.89 -17.34
CA PRO A 36 23.91 -9.44 -16.80
C PRO A 36 23.87 -8.11 -16.03
N ASP A 37 22.87 -7.27 -16.27
CA ASP A 37 22.65 -5.96 -15.66
C ASP A 37 21.70 -5.99 -14.45
N ALA A 38 21.22 -7.17 -14.04
CA ALA A 38 20.26 -7.31 -12.94
C ALA A 38 20.84 -7.11 -11.53
N GLY A 39 22.17 -7.00 -11.40
CA GLY A 39 22.86 -6.98 -10.10
C GLY A 39 22.38 -5.87 -9.16
N ASP A 40 22.32 -4.63 -9.65
CA ASP A 40 21.85 -3.48 -8.86
C ASP A 40 20.38 -3.62 -8.45
N PHE A 41 19.54 -4.19 -9.33
CA PHE A 41 18.13 -4.41 -9.05
C PHE A 41 17.93 -5.48 -7.97
N ALA A 42 18.65 -6.60 -8.08
CA ALA A 42 18.63 -7.66 -7.08
C ALA A 42 19.11 -7.17 -5.71
N GLU A 43 20.18 -6.37 -5.69
CA GLU A 43 20.70 -5.80 -4.44
C GLU A 43 19.76 -4.74 -3.85
N MET A 44 19.13 -3.91 -4.70
CA MET A 44 18.07 -2.99 -4.28
C MET A 44 16.91 -3.73 -3.59
N VAL A 45 16.46 -4.86 -4.16
CA VAL A 45 15.38 -5.69 -3.59
C VAL A 45 15.81 -6.29 -2.24
N ARG A 46 17.06 -6.77 -2.13
CA ARG A 46 17.60 -7.31 -0.88
C ARG A 46 17.59 -6.25 0.22
N VAL A 47 18.08 -5.05 -0.07
CA VAL A 47 18.11 -3.93 0.88
C VAL A 47 16.69 -3.45 1.22
N ARG A 48 15.79 -3.37 0.23
CA ARG A 48 14.37 -3.07 0.45
C ARG A 48 13.77 -4.02 1.47
N ASN A 49 13.87 -5.33 1.25
CA ASN A 49 13.27 -6.32 2.15
C ASN A 49 13.82 -6.18 3.58
N GLU A 50 15.12 -5.93 3.73
CA GLU A 50 15.73 -5.69 5.04
C GLU A 50 15.22 -4.41 5.71
N VAL A 51 15.02 -3.33 4.95
CA VAL A 51 14.42 -2.08 5.48
C VAL A 51 13.01 -2.34 5.99
N TYR A 52 12.14 -2.98 5.21
CA TYR A 52 10.78 -3.32 5.66
C TYR A 52 10.81 -4.22 6.91
N ARG A 53 11.67 -5.23 6.94
CA ARG A 53 11.82 -6.11 8.11
C ARG A 53 12.19 -5.34 9.38
N LEU A 54 13.14 -4.41 9.27
CA LEU A 54 13.61 -3.62 10.40
C LEU A 54 12.61 -2.54 10.83
N VAL A 55 11.88 -1.94 9.88
CA VAL A 55 10.90 -0.88 10.15
C VAL A 55 9.59 -1.45 10.70
N SER A 56 9.08 -2.52 10.11
CA SER A 56 7.78 -3.12 10.46
C SER A 56 7.90 -4.27 11.47
N GLY A 57 9.12 -4.76 11.73
CA GLY A 57 9.39 -5.82 12.71
C GLY A 57 9.04 -7.24 12.23
N HIS A 58 8.76 -7.43 10.93
CA HIS A 58 8.37 -8.70 10.33
C HIS A 58 8.69 -8.78 8.82
N ASP A 59 8.69 -9.98 8.27
CA ASP A 59 9.02 -10.25 6.85
C ASP A 59 7.81 -10.31 5.90
N ASP A 60 6.61 -9.90 6.33
CA ASP A 60 5.39 -10.03 5.50
C ASP A 60 5.42 -9.25 4.17
N HIS A 61 6.33 -8.28 4.03
CA HIS A 61 6.56 -7.51 2.79
C HIS A 61 7.67 -8.08 1.90
N ALA A 62 8.31 -9.18 2.34
CA ALA A 62 9.38 -9.80 1.60
C ALA A 62 8.89 -10.28 0.23
N ILE A 63 9.67 -9.96 -0.78
CA ILE A 63 9.38 -10.32 -2.18
C ILE A 63 10.71 -10.62 -2.88
N THR A 64 10.73 -11.63 -3.75
CA THR A 64 11.93 -11.90 -4.53
C THR A 64 12.11 -10.83 -5.62
N ALA A 65 13.34 -10.68 -6.10
CA ALA A 65 13.60 -9.74 -7.18
C ALA A 65 12.87 -10.13 -8.48
N ALA A 66 12.71 -11.43 -8.74
CA ALA A 66 11.93 -11.94 -9.86
C ALA A 66 10.45 -11.53 -9.76
N GLU A 67 9.87 -11.62 -8.56
CA GLU A 67 8.46 -11.26 -8.32
C GLU A 67 8.23 -9.74 -8.33
N LEU A 68 9.21 -8.95 -7.92
CA LEU A 68 9.10 -7.48 -7.90
C LEU A 68 9.35 -6.86 -9.28
N LEU A 69 10.17 -7.47 -10.14
CA LEU A 69 10.58 -6.89 -11.42
C LEU A 69 9.42 -6.43 -12.32
N PRO A 70 8.32 -7.18 -12.49
CA PRO A 70 7.19 -6.74 -13.33
C PRO A 70 6.55 -5.42 -12.88
N TYR A 71 6.68 -5.06 -11.60
CA TYR A 71 6.19 -3.78 -11.08
C TYR A 71 7.07 -2.60 -11.54
N TYR A 72 8.33 -2.84 -11.93
CA TYR A 72 9.23 -1.79 -12.43
C TYR A 72 9.24 -1.69 -13.96
N ALA A 73 8.53 -2.56 -14.66
CA ALA A 73 8.40 -2.48 -16.11
C ALA A 73 7.70 -1.15 -16.51
N PRO A 74 8.12 -0.50 -17.61
CA PRO A 74 7.43 0.68 -18.10
C PRO A 74 5.94 0.39 -18.37
N GLY A 75 5.05 1.21 -17.82
CA GLY A 75 3.60 1.11 -17.99
C GLY A 75 3.00 2.30 -18.72
N ALA A 76 1.76 2.17 -19.20
CA ALA A 76 1.07 3.26 -19.90
C ALA A 76 0.55 4.35 -18.94
N HIS A 77 0.32 4.00 -17.67
CA HIS A 77 -0.40 4.84 -16.72
C HIS A 77 0.50 5.64 -15.76
N GLU A 78 1.76 5.26 -15.62
CA GLU A 78 2.72 5.96 -14.76
C GLU A 78 4.14 5.91 -15.34
N LYS A 79 4.92 6.95 -15.02
CA LYS A 79 6.37 6.94 -15.20
C LYS A 79 7.03 6.74 -13.85
N ARG A 80 7.77 5.65 -13.69
CA ARG A 80 8.56 5.35 -12.49
C ARG A 80 10.01 5.77 -12.69
N LEU A 81 10.53 6.56 -11.76
CA LEU A 81 11.93 6.94 -11.67
C LEU A 81 12.51 6.34 -10.40
N THR A 82 13.61 5.60 -10.51
CA THR A 82 14.19 4.88 -9.38
C THR A 82 15.70 5.09 -9.32
N TRP A 83 16.20 5.20 -8.11
CA TRP A 83 17.63 5.30 -7.80
C TRP A 83 17.97 4.36 -6.65
N ILE A 84 19.25 4.04 -6.53
CA ILE A 84 19.85 3.43 -5.34
C ILE A 84 20.75 4.44 -4.65
N ALA A 85 20.78 4.39 -3.31
CA ALA A 85 21.77 5.10 -2.52
C ALA A 85 22.95 4.17 -2.29
N VAL A 86 24.12 4.54 -2.82
CA VAL A 86 25.38 3.80 -2.66
C VAL A 86 26.30 4.61 -1.76
N LEU A 87 26.79 4.01 -0.69
CA LEU A 87 27.74 4.64 0.23
C LEU A 87 28.99 3.77 0.33
N ASP A 88 30.14 4.34 0.00
CA ASP A 88 31.43 3.63 0.03
C ASP A 88 31.42 2.31 -0.77
N GLY A 89 30.65 2.28 -1.87
CA GLY A 89 30.49 1.12 -2.75
C GLY A 89 29.41 0.11 -2.34
N ALA A 90 28.70 0.33 -1.22
CA ALA A 90 27.61 -0.54 -0.77
C ALA A 90 26.24 0.11 -0.99
N VAL A 91 25.25 -0.66 -1.46
CA VAL A 91 23.86 -0.17 -1.54
C VAL A 91 23.28 -0.11 -0.13
N VAL A 92 22.83 1.08 0.28
CA VAL A 92 22.28 1.36 1.62
C VAL A 92 20.82 1.78 1.60
N GLY A 93 20.19 1.80 0.42
CA GLY A 93 18.76 2.08 0.29
C GLY A 93 18.32 2.35 -1.14
N ARG A 94 17.03 2.64 -1.31
CA ARG A 94 16.40 2.99 -2.58
C ARG A 94 15.60 4.28 -2.50
N LEU A 95 15.45 4.90 -3.66
CA LEU A 95 14.67 6.11 -3.85
C LEU A 95 13.75 5.92 -5.05
N GLY A 96 12.52 6.41 -4.94
CA GLY A 96 11.50 6.30 -5.98
C GLY A 96 10.70 7.58 -6.12
N LEU A 97 10.37 7.91 -7.37
CA LEU A 97 9.39 8.92 -7.73
C LEU A 97 8.49 8.35 -8.83
N ASP A 98 7.25 8.05 -8.47
CA ASP A 98 6.22 7.61 -9.41
C ASP A 98 5.39 8.80 -9.85
N LEU A 99 5.16 8.88 -11.15
CA LEU A 99 4.55 10.02 -11.81
C LEU A 99 3.31 9.53 -12.58
N PRO A 100 2.13 9.49 -11.93
CA PRO A 100 0.88 9.14 -12.60
C PRO A 100 0.62 10.04 -13.81
N HIS A 101 0.16 9.46 -14.92
CA HIS A 101 -0.18 10.19 -16.14
C HIS A 101 -1.62 10.72 -16.12
N GLU A 102 -2.57 9.89 -15.71
CA GLU A 102 -4.01 10.17 -15.69
C GLU A 102 -4.43 10.78 -14.35
N GLY A 103 -5.20 11.89 -14.38
CA GLY A 103 -5.78 12.51 -13.18
C GLY A 103 -4.78 13.16 -12.21
N GLY A 104 -3.55 12.63 -12.10
CA GLY A 104 -2.51 12.98 -11.13
C GLY A 104 -1.41 13.86 -11.70
N GLY A 105 -1.69 14.68 -12.71
CA GLY A 105 -0.70 15.55 -13.36
C GLY A 105 0.10 16.44 -12.39
N ALA A 106 -0.47 16.75 -11.22
CA ALA A 106 0.14 17.51 -10.14
C ALA A 106 0.91 16.65 -9.11
N VAL A 107 0.60 15.35 -8.98
CA VAL A 107 1.07 14.48 -7.90
C VAL A 107 2.30 13.67 -8.33
N GLY A 108 3.25 13.52 -7.42
CA GLY A 108 4.32 12.52 -7.48
C GLY A 108 4.34 11.68 -6.20
N LEU A 109 4.41 10.35 -6.34
CA LEU A 109 4.49 9.44 -5.21
C LEU A 109 5.95 9.17 -4.87
N VAL A 110 6.32 9.41 -3.62
CA VAL A 110 7.71 9.42 -3.15
C VAL A 110 8.00 8.17 -2.33
N GLN A 111 9.15 7.57 -2.60
CA GLN A 111 9.71 6.49 -1.79
C GLN A 111 11.15 6.85 -1.41
N ILE A 112 11.46 6.85 -0.11
CA ILE A 112 12.82 6.96 0.41
C ILE A 112 12.97 5.89 1.49
N GLU A 113 13.69 4.82 1.17
CA GLU A 113 13.86 3.67 2.03
C GLU A 113 15.36 3.45 2.23
N LEU A 114 15.85 3.83 3.41
CA LEU A 114 17.25 3.74 3.79
C LEU A 114 17.41 2.77 4.94
N HIS A 115 18.49 1.99 4.92
CA HIS A 115 18.85 1.11 6.02
C HIS A 115 18.96 1.92 7.33
N PRO A 116 18.37 1.47 8.46
CA PRO A 116 18.38 2.23 9.71
C PRO A 116 19.77 2.63 10.23
N GLU A 117 20.81 1.83 9.94
CA GLU A 117 22.19 2.14 10.33
C GLU A 117 22.77 3.39 9.67
N VAL A 118 22.20 3.84 8.55
CA VAL A 118 22.65 5.06 7.85
C VAL A 118 21.75 6.27 8.08
N TRP A 119 20.76 6.14 8.96
CA TRP A 119 19.89 7.25 9.34
C TRP A 119 20.65 8.37 10.04
N GLY A 120 20.17 9.61 9.87
CA GLY A 120 20.80 10.79 10.49
C GLY A 120 22.14 11.21 9.87
N ARG A 121 22.56 10.60 8.75
CA ARG A 121 23.84 10.90 8.08
C ARG A 121 23.72 11.87 6.89
N GLY A 122 22.57 12.51 6.68
CA GLY A 122 22.33 13.44 5.56
C GLY A 122 21.87 12.81 4.24
N ILE A 123 21.89 11.48 4.11
CA ILE A 123 21.48 10.77 2.89
C ILE A 123 20.00 11.05 2.54
N GLY A 124 19.10 10.99 3.53
CA GLY A 124 17.68 11.30 3.33
C GLY A 124 17.43 12.74 2.87
N GLY A 125 18.25 13.70 3.33
CA GLY A 125 18.16 15.09 2.86
C GLY A 125 18.59 15.23 1.40
N ALA A 126 19.70 14.59 1.01
CA ALA A 126 20.17 14.54 -0.37
C ALA A 126 19.15 13.87 -1.31
N ALA A 127 18.57 12.76 -0.84
CA ALA A 127 17.48 12.03 -1.47
C ALA A 127 16.27 12.92 -1.75
N MET A 128 15.74 13.59 -0.71
CA MET A 128 14.59 14.46 -0.84
C MET A 128 14.86 15.61 -1.82
N ALA A 129 16.06 16.22 -1.76
CA ALA A 129 16.44 17.29 -2.69
C ALA A 129 16.46 16.81 -4.15
N LEU A 130 16.93 15.58 -4.42
CA LEU A 130 16.88 14.99 -5.76
C LEU A 130 15.44 14.77 -6.22
N ILE A 131 14.60 14.17 -5.39
CA ILE A 131 13.20 13.88 -5.70
C ILE A 131 12.43 15.16 -5.97
N GLU A 132 12.58 16.17 -5.12
CA GLU A 132 11.91 17.46 -5.26
C GLU A 132 12.31 18.23 -6.53
N ARG A 133 13.59 18.20 -6.93
CA ARG A 133 14.01 18.78 -8.21
C ARG A 133 13.39 18.02 -9.37
N THR A 134 13.49 16.69 -9.34
CA THR A 134 12.98 15.82 -10.41
C THR A 134 11.47 15.95 -10.58
N ALA A 135 10.73 16.04 -9.47
CA ALA A 135 9.29 16.26 -9.47
C ALA A 135 8.93 17.59 -10.15
N ARG A 136 9.62 18.69 -9.82
CA ARG A 136 9.41 20.00 -10.47
C ARG A 136 9.74 19.97 -11.96
N GLU A 137 10.81 19.30 -12.36
CA GLU A 137 11.17 19.10 -13.78
C GLU A 137 10.08 18.36 -14.56
N HIS A 138 9.32 17.49 -13.89
CA HIS A 138 8.16 16.79 -14.46
C HIS A 138 6.83 17.51 -14.20
N GLY A 139 6.86 18.78 -13.79
CA GLY A 139 5.68 19.62 -13.59
C GLY A 139 4.82 19.26 -12.38
N ARG A 140 5.34 18.46 -11.44
CA ARG A 140 4.59 18.06 -10.24
C ARG A 140 4.64 19.18 -9.19
N THR A 141 3.50 19.40 -8.54
CA THR A 141 3.28 20.43 -7.52
C THR A 141 2.94 19.84 -6.16
N THR A 142 2.68 18.53 -6.08
CA THR A 142 2.31 17.81 -4.86
C THR A 142 3.16 16.55 -4.76
N LEU A 143 3.74 16.28 -3.59
CA LEU A 143 4.39 15.02 -3.26
C LEU A 143 3.58 14.29 -2.20
N GLN A 144 3.44 12.98 -2.35
CA GLN A 144 2.78 12.11 -1.39
C GLN A 144 3.67 10.92 -1.04
N CYS A 145 3.60 10.44 0.20
CA CYS A 145 4.22 9.17 0.59
C CYS A 145 3.46 8.53 1.75
N TRP A 146 3.56 7.21 1.82
CA TRP A 146 3.11 6.42 2.95
C TRP A 146 4.32 5.95 3.74
N ALA A 147 4.24 6.01 5.06
CA ALA A 147 5.32 5.65 5.95
C ALA A 147 4.78 4.80 7.10
N GLU A 148 5.22 3.54 7.16
CA GLU A 148 4.86 2.65 8.25
C GLU A 148 5.59 3.01 9.53
N HIS A 149 4.90 2.83 10.65
CA HIS A 149 5.41 3.03 12.00
C HIS A 149 5.08 1.78 12.82
N HIS A 150 6.11 1.05 13.24
CA HIS A 150 5.92 -0.04 14.19
C HIS A 150 5.33 0.51 15.49
N GLU A 151 4.17 -0.02 15.88
CA GLU A 151 3.54 0.34 17.14
C GLU A 151 4.35 -0.24 18.29
N VAL A 152 5.16 0.59 18.94
CA VAL A 152 5.70 0.24 20.27
C VAL A 152 4.53 0.27 21.24
N THR A 153 3.85 -0.88 21.39
CA THR A 153 2.85 -1.10 22.43
C THR A 153 3.45 -0.72 23.80
N GLY A 154 2.83 0.24 24.49
CA GLY A 154 3.24 0.68 25.82
C GLY A 154 4.16 1.91 25.89
N GLY A 155 4.53 2.54 24.77
CA GLY A 155 5.30 3.78 24.79
C GLY A 155 4.43 5.00 25.08
N GLY A 156 4.51 5.55 26.30
CA GLY A 156 3.87 6.82 26.70
C GLY A 156 4.50 8.07 26.06
N GLY A 157 4.90 8.00 24.79
CA GLY A 157 5.50 9.09 24.01
C GLY A 157 4.47 9.98 23.32
N ASP A 158 4.93 11.15 22.89
CA ASP A 158 4.10 12.10 22.13
C ASP A 158 3.63 11.48 20.80
N ARG A 159 2.38 11.77 20.43
CA ARG A 159 1.77 11.26 19.19
C ARG A 159 1.31 12.41 18.30
N LEU A 160 1.43 12.23 16.99
CA LEU A 160 0.92 13.13 15.98
C LEU A 160 -0.37 12.56 15.40
N ALA A 161 -1.47 13.31 15.51
CA ALA A 161 -2.75 12.94 14.93
C ALA A 161 -2.97 13.66 13.58
N PRO A 162 -3.61 13.02 12.60
CA PRO A 162 -4.01 13.68 11.36
C PRO A 162 -5.20 14.62 11.58
N PRO A 163 -5.47 15.57 10.65
CA PRO A 163 -6.65 16.42 10.69
C PRO A 163 -8.00 15.68 10.72
N THR A 164 -8.03 14.43 10.24
CA THR A 164 -9.26 13.61 10.26
C THR A 164 -9.70 13.23 11.67
N GLY A 165 -8.78 13.28 12.65
CA GLY A 165 -9.04 12.92 14.04
C GLY A 165 -9.06 11.41 14.32
N PHE A 166 -8.71 10.58 13.33
CA PHE A 166 -8.66 9.12 13.45
C PHE A 166 -7.22 8.61 13.34
N GLY A 167 -6.82 7.75 14.27
CA GLY A 167 -5.45 7.24 14.34
C GLY A 167 -4.42 8.28 14.79
N SER A 168 -3.17 7.85 14.88
CA SER A 168 -2.02 8.71 15.11
C SER A 168 -0.72 7.93 14.89
N VAL A 169 0.37 8.64 14.59
CA VAL A 169 1.71 8.07 14.47
C VAL A 169 2.61 8.55 15.62
N PRO A 170 3.68 7.82 15.99
CA PRO A 170 4.63 8.30 17.00
C PRO A 170 5.32 9.59 16.54
N ALA A 171 5.26 10.65 17.35
CA ALA A 171 5.78 11.97 16.99
C ALA A 171 7.32 11.99 16.92
N ASP A 172 7.98 11.13 17.69
CA ASP A 172 9.42 11.02 17.84
C ASP A 172 10.06 10.00 16.89
N ALA A 173 9.26 9.20 16.17
CA ALA A 173 9.76 8.25 15.18
C ALA A 173 10.59 8.96 14.09
N HIS A 174 11.65 8.28 13.64
CA HIS A 174 12.63 8.86 12.71
C HIS A 174 11.99 9.39 11.43
N ASN A 175 11.14 8.58 10.81
CA ASN A 175 10.39 8.92 9.59
C ASN A 175 9.40 10.07 9.82
N THR A 176 8.66 10.11 10.95
CA THR A 176 7.78 11.24 11.30
C THR A 176 8.57 12.55 11.35
N ARG A 177 9.68 12.56 12.09
CA ARG A 177 10.54 13.75 12.25
C ARG A 177 11.14 14.19 10.92
N PHE A 178 11.58 13.24 10.11
CA PHE A 178 12.14 13.49 8.78
C PHE A 178 11.11 14.15 7.86
N LEU A 179 9.90 13.59 7.78
CA LEU A 179 8.83 14.11 6.92
C LEU A 179 8.40 15.51 7.34
N LEU A 180 8.22 15.75 8.65
CA LEU A 180 7.93 17.08 9.18
C LEU A 180 9.05 18.09 8.87
N ALA A 181 10.32 17.70 9.05
CA ALA A 181 11.47 18.57 8.75
C ALA A 181 11.55 18.93 7.25
N HIS A 182 11.07 18.04 6.38
CA HIS A 182 10.98 18.28 4.94
C HIS A 182 9.65 18.91 4.51
N GLY A 183 8.80 19.34 5.44
CA GLY A 183 7.58 20.11 5.13
C GLY A 183 6.40 19.27 4.62
N PHE A 184 6.41 17.97 4.89
CA PHE A 184 5.22 17.14 4.73
C PHE A 184 4.28 17.33 5.93
N ALA A 185 2.98 17.31 5.65
CA ALA A 185 1.92 17.23 6.64
C ALA A 185 1.36 15.80 6.67
N LEU A 186 1.04 15.31 7.87
CA LEU A 186 0.29 14.08 8.04
C LEU A 186 -1.18 14.36 7.72
N GLU A 187 -1.73 13.71 6.69
CA GLU A 187 -3.11 13.95 6.24
C GLU A 187 -4.07 12.85 6.70
N GLN A 188 -3.60 11.61 6.75
CA GLN A 188 -4.39 10.44 7.13
C GLN A 188 -3.51 9.42 7.84
N VAL A 189 -4.14 8.54 8.62
CA VAL A 189 -3.49 7.33 9.15
C VAL A 189 -4.25 6.12 8.66
N GLU A 190 -3.53 5.15 8.14
CA GLU A 190 -4.01 3.81 7.84
C GLU A 190 -3.55 2.83 8.92
N ARG A 191 -4.34 1.79 9.12
CA ARG A 191 -4.06 0.70 10.04
C ARG A 191 -3.76 -0.55 9.23
N ALA A 192 -2.54 -1.07 9.36
CA ALA A 192 -2.27 -2.44 8.95
C ALA A 192 -2.81 -3.40 10.02
N SER A 193 -3.57 -4.40 9.60
CA SER A 193 -4.09 -5.45 10.49
C SER A 193 -3.78 -6.82 9.94
N VAL A 194 -3.61 -7.80 10.83
CA VAL A 194 -3.36 -9.19 10.48
C VAL A 194 -4.43 -10.13 11.01
N LEU A 195 -4.76 -11.13 10.21
CA LEU A 195 -5.60 -12.26 10.58
C LEU A 195 -4.76 -13.53 10.61
N ASP A 196 -4.65 -14.15 11.79
CA ASP A 196 -3.96 -15.43 11.96
C ASP A 196 -4.78 -16.57 11.33
N LEU A 197 -4.24 -17.21 10.28
CA LEU A 197 -4.86 -18.35 9.61
C LEU A 197 -4.53 -19.69 10.27
N THR A 198 -3.54 -19.71 11.17
CA THR A 198 -3.14 -20.88 11.96
C THR A 198 -4.02 -21.10 13.18
N ASP A 199 -4.68 -20.05 13.69
CA ASP A 199 -5.70 -20.15 14.74
C ASP A 199 -6.91 -20.96 14.25
N PRO A 200 -7.20 -22.13 14.86
CA PRO A 200 -8.36 -22.95 14.49
C PRO A 200 -9.70 -22.21 14.62
N ALA A 201 -9.80 -21.20 15.49
CA ALA A 201 -11.03 -20.43 15.67
C ALA A 201 -11.31 -19.44 14.52
N THR A 202 -10.29 -19.07 13.73
CA THR A 202 -10.44 -18.10 12.63
C THR A 202 -11.47 -18.56 11.61
N THR A 203 -11.42 -19.83 11.18
CA THR A 203 -12.38 -20.36 10.20
C THR A 203 -13.81 -20.27 10.73
N ALA A 204 -14.05 -20.69 11.98
CA ALA A 204 -15.37 -20.65 12.58
C ALA A 204 -15.92 -19.20 12.71
N ARG A 205 -15.06 -18.23 13.05
CA ARG A 205 -15.45 -16.80 13.08
C ARG A 205 -15.91 -16.31 11.71
N ILE A 206 -15.15 -16.63 10.65
CA ILE A 206 -15.48 -16.22 9.28
C ILE A 206 -16.76 -16.89 8.80
N GLU A 207 -16.92 -18.20 9.04
CA GLU A 207 -18.13 -18.94 8.67
C GLU A 207 -19.39 -18.38 9.36
N ALA A 208 -19.30 -18.02 10.64
CA ALA A 208 -20.40 -17.38 11.36
C ALA A 208 -20.76 -16.00 10.77
N LEU A 209 -19.74 -15.18 10.48
CA LEU A 209 -19.94 -13.87 9.85
C LEU A 209 -20.58 -14.00 8.45
N LEU A 210 -20.14 -14.99 7.66
CA LEU A 210 -20.69 -15.26 6.34
C LEU A 210 -22.13 -15.74 6.39
N ALA A 211 -22.47 -16.62 7.35
CA ALA A 211 -23.85 -17.08 7.52
C ALA A 211 -24.80 -15.88 7.74
N ASP A 212 -24.41 -14.95 8.60
CA ASP A 212 -25.17 -13.72 8.84
C ASP A 212 -25.19 -12.79 7.60
N ALA A 213 -24.04 -12.57 6.95
CA ALA A 213 -23.96 -11.75 5.73
C ALA A 213 -24.88 -12.27 4.62
N ARG A 214 -24.93 -13.59 4.40
CA ARG A 214 -25.80 -14.23 3.40
C ARG A 214 -27.29 -13.98 3.65
N THR A 215 -27.74 -13.84 4.90
CA THR A 215 -29.14 -13.50 5.19
C THR A 215 -29.53 -12.08 4.75
N HIS A 216 -28.56 -11.17 4.65
CA HIS A 216 -28.77 -9.78 4.23
C HIS A 216 -28.48 -9.55 2.74
N ALA A 217 -27.81 -10.52 2.10
CA ALA A 217 -27.36 -10.47 0.71
C ALA A 217 -28.10 -11.47 -0.20
N ALA A 218 -29.34 -11.83 0.13
CA ALA A 218 -30.12 -12.84 -0.60
C ALA A 218 -30.34 -12.52 -2.09
N GLU A 219 -30.24 -11.25 -2.47
CA GLU A 219 -30.36 -10.75 -3.85
C GLU A 219 -29.03 -10.79 -4.62
N TYR A 220 -27.97 -11.34 -4.04
CA TYR A 220 -26.62 -11.34 -4.61
C TYR A 220 -26.05 -12.76 -4.68
N ASP A 221 -25.47 -13.09 -5.83
CA ASP A 221 -24.60 -14.24 -6.00
C ASP A 221 -23.16 -13.86 -5.68
N VAL A 222 -22.33 -14.84 -5.34
CA VAL A 222 -20.88 -14.68 -5.24
C VAL A 222 -20.21 -15.34 -6.45
N VAL A 223 -19.38 -14.59 -7.16
CA VAL A 223 -18.50 -15.09 -8.21
C VAL A 223 -17.04 -14.95 -7.78
N SER A 224 -16.18 -15.81 -8.29
CA SER A 224 -14.74 -15.78 -7.97
C SER A 224 -13.93 -16.29 -9.13
N TRP A 225 -12.76 -15.68 -9.33
CA TRP A 225 -11.77 -16.08 -10.31
C TRP A 225 -10.36 -15.82 -9.80
N GLN A 226 -9.37 -16.43 -10.44
CA GLN A 226 -7.98 -16.03 -10.34
C GLN A 226 -7.58 -15.30 -11.62
N ALA A 227 -6.63 -14.37 -11.54
CA ALA A 227 -6.08 -13.73 -12.73
C ALA A 227 -5.52 -14.79 -13.71
N PRO A 228 -5.71 -14.62 -15.04
CA PRO A 228 -6.37 -13.50 -15.70
C PRO A 228 -7.91 -13.48 -15.53
N THR A 229 -8.46 -12.27 -15.49
CA THR A 229 -9.90 -12.01 -15.35
C THR A 229 -10.67 -12.54 -16.55
N PRO A 230 -11.68 -13.41 -16.35
CA PRO A 230 -12.52 -13.92 -17.43
C PRO A 230 -13.22 -12.81 -18.21
N PRO A 231 -13.37 -12.91 -19.55
CA PRO A 231 -13.95 -11.86 -20.39
C PRO A 231 -15.30 -11.32 -19.90
N GLU A 232 -16.14 -12.18 -19.35
CA GLU A 232 -17.46 -11.86 -18.79
C GLU A 232 -17.40 -10.99 -17.51
N HIS A 233 -16.25 -10.89 -16.86
CA HIS A 233 -16.06 -10.13 -15.62
C HIS A 233 -15.25 -8.85 -15.82
N VAL A 234 -14.50 -8.73 -16.94
CA VAL A 234 -13.60 -7.59 -17.20
C VAL A 234 -14.31 -6.24 -17.07
N ALA A 235 -15.45 -6.06 -17.72
CA ALA A 235 -16.15 -4.77 -17.70
C ALA A 235 -16.66 -4.39 -16.30
N GLY A 236 -17.25 -5.35 -15.57
CA GLY A 236 -17.75 -5.12 -14.22
C GLY A 236 -16.62 -4.89 -13.21
N TYR A 237 -15.50 -5.60 -13.36
CA TYR A 237 -14.34 -5.43 -12.49
C TYR A 237 -13.63 -4.09 -12.76
N ALA A 238 -13.45 -3.71 -14.03
CA ALA A 238 -12.94 -2.39 -14.40
C ALA A 238 -13.81 -1.26 -13.82
N TRP A 239 -15.14 -1.40 -13.93
CA TRP A 239 -16.08 -0.46 -13.31
C TRP A 239 -15.84 -0.35 -11.80
N LEU A 240 -15.81 -1.47 -11.08
CA LEU A 240 -15.57 -1.46 -9.64
C LEU A 240 -14.21 -0.82 -9.26
N LYS A 241 -13.12 -1.12 -9.99
CA LYS A 241 -11.81 -0.51 -9.73
C LYS A 241 -11.83 1.01 -9.93
N SER A 242 -12.51 1.52 -10.98
CA SER A 242 -12.65 2.97 -11.20
C SER A 242 -13.31 3.72 -10.05
N ARG A 243 -14.18 3.03 -9.28
CA ARG A 243 -14.92 3.63 -8.16
C ARG A 243 -14.09 3.74 -6.88
N MET A 244 -12.93 3.09 -6.80
CA MET A 244 -12.03 3.18 -5.64
C MET A 244 -11.65 4.63 -5.32
N ALA A 245 -11.31 5.43 -6.34
CA ALA A 245 -10.90 6.81 -6.20
C ALA A 245 -11.97 7.73 -5.57
N THR A 246 -13.26 7.36 -5.66
CA THR A 246 -14.37 8.19 -5.15
C THR A 246 -15.04 7.63 -3.90
N ASP A 247 -14.99 6.31 -3.70
CA ASP A 247 -15.80 5.62 -2.70
C ASP A 247 -14.98 5.14 -1.48
N VAL A 248 -13.65 5.22 -1.55
CA VAL A 248 -12.70 4.96 -0.45
C VAL A 248 -12.29 6.28 0.23
N PRO A 249 -12.28 6.36 1.58
CA PRO A 249 -11.84 7.58 2.27
C PRO A 249 -10.35 7.89 2.02
N ALA A 250 -10.06 9.10 1.54
CA ALA A 250 -8.69 9.57 1.25
C ALA A 250 -8.33 10.87 2.02
N ALA A 251 -9.09 11.26 3.04
CA ALA A 251 -8.88 12.51 3.79
C ALA A 251 -8.72 13.75 2.87
N ALA A 252 -7.69 14.57 3.12
CA ALA A 252 -7.31 15.72 2.29
C ALA A 252 -6.20 15.39 1.26
N MET A 253 -5.91 14.10 1.07
CA MET A 253 -4.98 13.65 0.02
C MET A 253 -5.60 13.92 -1.35
N GLU A 254 -4.78 14.41 -2.28
CA GLU A 254 -5.17 14.49 -3.68
C GLU A 254 -5.14 13.09 -4.31
N THR A 255 -6.30 12.53 -4.63
CA THR A 255 -6.41 11.21 -5.27
C THR A 255 -6.58 11.37 -6.78
N PRO A 256 -5.62 10.91 -7.60
CA PRO A 256 -5.78 10.87 -9.04
C PRO A 256 -7.00 10.03 -9.43
N GLU A 257 -7.86 10.56 -10.30
CA GLU A 257 -8.89 9.73 -10.92
C GLU A 257 -8.23 8.79 -11.94
N GLU A 258 -8.54 7.50 -11.83
CA GLU A 258 -8.00 6.46 -12.68
C GLU A 258 -9.04 5.95 -13.67
N VAL A 259 -8.70 5.92 -14.96
CA VAL A 259 -9.56 5.30 -15.97
C VAL A 259 -9.27 3.80 -15.99
N TRP A 260 -10.28 2.99 -15.70
CA TRP A 260 -10.21 1.53 -15.76
C TRP A 260 -10.99 1.00 -16.96
N ASP A 261 -10.26 0.43 -17.92
CA ASP A 261 -10.79 -0.28 -19.06
C ASP A 261 -10.30 -1.74 -19.09
N ALA A 262 -10.67 -2.47 -20.14
CA ALA A 262 -10.25 -3.86 -20.31
C ALA A 262 -8.72 -4.02 -20.43
N ALA A 263 -8.03 -3.04 -21.04
CA ALA A 263 -6.59 -3.09 -21.19
C ALA A 263 -5.88 -2.91 -19.84
N ARG A 264 -6.36 -1.98 -19.01
CA ARG A 264 -5.84 -1.77 -17.64
C ARG A 264 -6.10 -2.96 -16.73
N VAL A 265 -7.25 -3.64 -16.84
CA VAL A 265 -7.49 -4.91 -16.14
C VAL A 265 -6.50 -5.99 -16.59
N ALA A 266 -6.25 -6.11 -17.90
CA ALA A 266 -5.28 -7.07 -18.40
C ALA A 266 -3.84 -6.75 -17.93
N GLU A 267 -3.47 -5.46 -17.87
CA GLU A 267 -2.18 -5.02 -17.33
C GLU A 267 -2.07 -5.36 -15.82
N HIS A 268 -3.11 -5.03 -15.04
CA HIS A 268 -3.21 -5.37 -13.62
C HIS A 268 -3.01 -6.87 -13.37
N ASP A 269 -3.75 -7.71 -14.09
CA ASP A 269 -3.64 -9.17 -13.99
C ASP A 269 -2.23 -9.66 -14.39
N THR A 270 -1.69 -9.11 -15.49
CA THR A 270 -0.36 -9.47 -16.01
C THR A 270 0.75 -9.16 -15.01
N ARG A 271 0.66 -8.07 -14.26
CA ARG A 271 1.66 -7.73 -13.20
C ARG A 271 1.77 -8.82 -12.14
N TYR A 272 0.67 -9.49 -11.79
CA TYR A 272 0.70 -10.63 -10.86
C TYR A 272 1.12 -11.91 -11.57
N THR A 273 0.52 -12.25 -12.71
CA THR A 273 0.77 -13.55 -13.37
C THR A 273 2.18 -13.65 -13.93
N ALA A 274 2.76 -12.56 -14.46
CA ALA A 274 4.15 -12.53 -14.95
C ALA A 274 5.16 -12.69 -13.80
N ALA A 275 4.80 -12.25 -12.59
CA ALA A 275 5.58 -12.47 -11.37
C ALA A 275 5.40 -13.89 -10.80
N GLY A 276 4.53 -14.73 -11.38
CA GLY A 276 4.12 -16.03 -10.81
C GLY A 276 3.34 -15.91 -9.50
N ARG A 277 2.91 -14.70 -9.13
CA ARG A 277 2.04 -14.43 -7.99
C ARG A 277 0.60 -14.80 -8.36
N THR A 278 -0.21 -15.15 -7.38
CA THR A 278 -1.66 -15.33 -7.62
C THR A 278 -2.42 -14.15 -7.09
N LEU A 279 -3.31 -13.64 -7.92
CA LEU A 279 -4.40 -12.75 -7.56
C LEU A 279 -5.70 -13.55 -7.62
N GLN A 280 -6.43 -13.64 -6.51
CA GLN A 280 -7.81 -14.12 -6.46
C GLN A 280 -8.74 -12.92 -6.26
N VAL A 281 -9.76 -12.83 -7.11
CA VAL A 281 -10.85 -11.88 -6.95
C VAL A 281 -12.11 -12.63 -6.52
N VAL A 282 -12.84 -12.04 -5.57
CA VAL A 282 -14.20 -12.45 -5.22
C VAL A 282 -15.10 -11.25 -5.34
N ALA A 283 -16.21 -11.38 -6.06
CA ALA A 283 -17.17 -10.32 -6.27
C ALA A 283 -18.60 -10.75 -5.95
N ALA A 284 -19.39 -9.81 -5.45
CA ALA A 284 -20.84 -9.98 -5.30
C ALA A 284 -21.52 -9.47 -6.57
N ARG A 285 -22.37 -10.31 -7.16
CA ARG A 285 -23.14 -10.02 -8.36
C ARG A 285 -24.62 -9.90 -8.03
N HIS A 286 -25.24 -8.77 -8.32
CA HIS A 286 -26.67 -8.60 -8.12
C HIS A 286 -27.45 -9.50 -9.09
N THR A 287 -28.31 -10.36 -8.56
CA THR A 287 -28.98 -11.42 -9.33
C THR A 287 -29.93 -10.89 -10.41
N ALA A 288 -30.65 -9.81 -10.13
CA ALA A 288 -31.65 -9.27 -11.06
C ALA A 288 -31.02 -8.54 -12.26
N THR A 289 -29.86 -7.90 -12.08
CA THR A 289 -29.20 -7.07 -13.12
C THR A 289 -27.97 -7.73 -13.72
N GLY A 290 -27.36 -8.69 -13.02
CA GLY A 290 -26.07 -9.28 -13.40
C GLY A 290 -24.86 -8.39 -13.10
N GLU A 291 -25.06 -7.23 -12.48
CA GLU A 291 -24.00 -6.26 -12.18
C GLU A 291 -23.09 -6.74 -11.04
N LEU A 292 -21.79 -6.48 -11.15
CA LEU A 292 -20.86 -6.67 -10.03
C LEU A 292 -20.91 -5.45 -9.12
N CYS A 293 -21.26 -5.65 -7.84
CA CYS A 293 -21.61 -4.58 -6.90
C CYS A 293 -20.62 -4.42 -5.75
N ALA A 294 -19.77 -5.42 -5.53
CA ALA A 294 -18.71 -5.39 -4.55
C ALA A 294 -17.60 -6.35 -4.98
N PHE A 295 -16.36 -6.09 -4.57
CA PHE A 295 -15.26 -7.02 -4.77
C PHE A 295 -14.24 -6.95 -3.63
N THR A 296 -13.42 -7.99 -3.54
CA THR A 296 -12.17 -7.99 -2.79
C THR A 296 -11.09 -8.76 -3.54
N GLU A 297 -9.84 -8.41 -3.29
CA GLU A 297 -8.67 -9.06 -3.86
C GLU A 297 -7.80 -9.72 -2.77
N LEU A 298 -7.32 -10.94 -3.03
CA LEU A 298 -6.27 -11.59 -2.24
C LEU A 298 -5.09 -11.92 -3.13
N VAL A 299 -3.90 -11.58 -2.66
CA VAL A 299 -2.65 -11.79 -3.37
C VAL A 299 -1.70 -12.64 -2.53
N GLY A 300 -1.08 -13.62 -3.18
CA GLY A 300 0.00 -14.42 -2.59
C GLY A 300 1.22 -14.46 -3.50
N ASN A 301 2.39 -14.45 -2.86
CA ASN A 301 3.67 -14.68 -3.51
C ASN A 301 3.78 -16.13 -4.03
N GLN A 302 4.80 -16.42 -4.82
CA GLN A 302 5.12 -17.77 -5.27
C GLN A 302 5.31 -18.71 -4.08
N ASP A 303 6.04 -18.25 -3.06
CA ASP A 303 6.16 -18.95 -1.79
C ASP A 303 4.87 -18.77 -0.96
N ARG A 304 4.04 -19.80 -0.98
CA ARG A 304 2.74 -19.87 -0.26
C ARG A 304 2.88 -20.08 1.24
N THR A 305 4.10 -20.13 1.78
CA THR A 305 4.34 -20.14 3.22
C THR A 305 4.50 -18.72 3.79
N THR A 306 4.58 -17.71 2.93
CA THR A 306 4.62 -16.29 3.32
C THR A 306 3.21 -15.72 3.52
N ALA A 307 3.13 -14.52 4.11
CA ALA A 307 1.86 -13.85 4.35
C ALA A 307 1.10 -13.56 3.05
N THR A 308 -0.22 -13.68 3.13
CA THR A 308 -1.14 -13.24 2.08
C THR A 308 -1.48 -11.77 2.28
N HIS A 309 -1.60 -11.01 1.20
CA HIS A 309 -2.06 -9.63 1.24
C HIS A 309 -3.52 -9.58 0.77
N GLN A 310 -4.38 -8.95 1.56
CA GLN A 310 -5.71 -8.58 1.14
C GLN A 310 -5.68 -7.11 0.72
N GLU A 311 -5.78 -6.92 -0.58
CA GLU A 311 -5.73 -5.64 -1.26
C GLU A 311 -7.13 -5.01 -1.29
N ASP A 312 -7.46 -4.32 -2.39
CA ASP A 312 -8.69 -3.57 -2.59
C ASP A 312 -9.94 -4.33 -2.14
N THR A 313 -10.79 -3.63 -1.39
CA THR A 313 -12.15 -4.07 -1.08
C THR A 313 -13.10 -2.91 -1.27
N LEU A 314 -14.08 -3.07 -2.15
CA LEU A 314 -15.07 -2.04 -2.44
C LEU A 314 -16.49 -2.60 -2.39
N VAL A 315 -17.42 -1.76 -1.92
CA VAL A 315 -18.86 -1.93 -2.13
C VAL A 315 -19.39 -0.65 -2.75
N LEU A 316 -20.00 -0.76 -3.94
CA LEU A 316 -20.67 0.36 -4.61
C LEU A 316 -21.66 1.02 -3.67
N ARG A 317 -21.67 2.36 -3.65
CA ARG A 317 -22.53 3.16 -2.76
C ARG A 317 -23.99 2.72 -2.79
N GLU A 318 -24.51 2.43 -3.97
CA GLU A 318 -25.90 2.05 -4.26
C GLU A 318 -26.27 0.68 -3.66
N HIS A 319 -25.27 -0.17 -3.38
CA HIS A 319 -25.43 -1.53 -2.87
C HIS A 319 -24.93 -1.69 -1.42
N ARG A 320 -24.66 -0.57 -0.73
CA ARG A 320 -24.32 -0.60 0.71
C ARG A 320 -25.55 -0.93 1.55
N GLY A 321 -25.32 -1.50 2.74
CA GLY A 321 -26.40 -1.93 3.65
C GLY A 321 -26.78 -3.41 3.56
N HIS A 322 -26.28 -4.13 2.55
CA HIS A 322 -26.53 -5.57 2.36
C HIS A 322 -25.40 -6.47 2.87
N ARG A 323 -24.49 -5.93 3.70
CA ARG A 323 -23.31 -6.65 4.24
C ARG A 323 -22.37 -7.26 3.18
N LEU A 324 -22.38 -6.73 1.95
CA LEU A 324 -21.58 -7.26 0.84
C LEU A 324 -20.08 -7.27 1.11
N GLY A 325 -19.56 -6.29 1.86
CA GLY A 325 -18.14 -6.28 2.26
C GLY A 325 -17.75 -7.49 3.11
N ALA A 326 -18.59 -7.87 4.08
CA ALA A 326 -18.36 -9.08 4.88
C ALA A 326 -18.52 -10.35 4.03
N LEU A 327 -19.49 -10.36 3.12
CA LEU A 327 -19.72 -11.47 2.18
C LEU A 327 -18.49 -11.74 1.31
N VAL A 328 -17.98 -10.74 0.59
CA VAL A 328 -16.86 -10.95 -0.34
C VAL A 328 -15.56 -11.25 0.39
N LYS A 329 -15.26 -10.57 1.53
CA LYS A 329 -14.04 -10.83 2.31
C LYS A 329 -14.02 -12.22 2.92
N GLY A 330 -15.14 -12.63 3.54
CA GLY A 330 -15.22 -13.97 4.12
C GLY A 330 -15.11 -15.08 3.05
N GLU A 331 -15.83 -14.93 1.94
CA GLU A 331 -15.77 -15.89 0.82
C GLU A 331 -14.36 -15.96 0.24
N ALA A 332 -13.69 -14.82 0.07
CA ALA A 332 -12.32 -14.76 -0.41
C ALA A 332 -11.37 -15.53 0.50
N ILE A 333 -11.39 -15.27 1.80
CA ILE A 333 -10.46 -15.92 2.74
C ILE A 333 -10.73 -17.43 2.80
N LEU A 334 -12.00 -17.87 2.88
CA LEU A 334 -12.31 -19.31 2.92
C LEU A 334 -11.86 -20.04 1.64
N ARG A 335 -12.08 -19.45 0.46
CA ARG A 335 -11.61 -20.01 -0.82
C ARG A 335 -10.09 -20.01 -0.90
N TRP A 336 -9.46 -18.94 -0.41
CA TRP A 336 -8.03 -18.76 -0.45
C TRP A 336 -7.28 -19.80 0.38
N ARG A 337 -7.88 -20.35 1.44
CA ARG A 337 -7.30 -21.49 2.17
C ARG A 337 -7.09 -22.73 1.29
N GLY A 338 -7.81 -22.88 0.17
CA GLY A 338 -7.54 -23.90 -0.84
C GLY A 338 -6.41 -23.53 -1.82
N VAL A 339 -6.13 -22.24 -1.98
CA VAL A 339 -5.11 -21.70 -2.89
C VAL A 339 -3.74 -21.61 -2.21
N ALA A 340 -3.70 -21.10 -0.99
CA ALA A 340 -2.50 -20.96 -0.16
C ALA A 340 -2.73 -21.58 1.23
N PRO A 341 -2.85 -22.92 1.32
CA PRO A 341 -3.19 -23.62 2.58
C PRO A 341 -2.13 -23.45 3.68
N THR A 342 -0.90 -23.10 3.31
CA THR A 342 0.24 -22.89 4.20
C THR A 342 0.47 -21.44 4.59
N SER A 343 -0.35 -20.50 4.10
CA SER A 343 -0.22 -19.08 4.44
C SER A 343 -0.50 -18.90 5.94
N PRO A 344 0.42 -18.30 6.73
CA PRO A 344 0.27 -18.19 8.18
C PRO A 344 -0.74 -17.12 8.57
N ARG A 345 -0.86 -16.06 7.78
CA ARG A 345 -1.74 -14.92 8.04
C ARG A 345 -2.14 -14.16 6.78
N VAL A 346 -3.19 -13.36 6.90
CA VAL A 346 -3.60 -12.36 5.91
C VAL A 346 -3.34 -10.97 6.48
N MET A 347 -2.71 -10.09 5.72
CA MET A 347 -2.47 -8.69 6.08
C MET A 347 -3.33 -7.75 5.21
N THR A 348 -3.77 -6.62 5.76
CA THR A 348 -4.57 -5.63 5.03
C THR A 348 -4.41 -4.25 5.65
N TRP A 349 -4.59 -3.19 4.85
CA TRP A 349 -4.54 -1.79 5.29
C TRP A 349 -5.89 -1.13 5.09
N ASN A 350 -6.29 -0.30 6.04
CA ASN A 350 -7.47 0.54 5.91
C ASN A 350 -7.26 1.87 6.61
N ALA A 351 -7.72 2.96 5.99
CA ALA A 351 -7.83 4.25 6.67
C ALA A 351 -8.54 4.12 8.02
N GLU A 352 -7.99 4.75 9.06
CA GLU A 352 -8.49 4.70 10.44
C GLU A 352 -9.93 5.25 10.58
N GLU A 353 -10.32 6.17 9.68
CA GLU A 353 -11.68 6.68 9.58
C GLU A 353 -12.68 5.74 8.88
N ASN A 354 -12.21 4.68 8.21
CA ASN A 354 -13.06 3.71 7.51
C ASN A 354 -13.67 2.70 8.50
N ARG A 355 -14.50 3.22 9.40
CA ARG A 355 -15.10 2.43 10.47
C ARG A 355 -15.91 1.21 9.98
N PRO A 356 -16.68 1.28 8.88
CA PRO A 356 -17.38 0.11 8.35
C PRO A 356 -16.44 -1.02 7.95
N MET A 357 -15.35 -0.74 7.23
CA MET A 357 -14.41 -1.77 6.79
C MET A 357 -13.62 -2.37 7.96
N LEU A 358 -13.17 -1.51 8.87
CA LEU A 358 -12.49 -1.95 10.09
C LEU A 358 -13.39 -2.84 10.95
N ALA A 359 -14.70 -2.56 11.02
CA ALA A 359 -15.63 -3.38 11.82
C ALA A 359 -15.82 -4.78 11.22
N ILE A 360 -15.78 -4.90 9.89
CA ILE A 360 -15.78 -6.20 9.21
C ILE A 360 -14.50 -6.97 9.53
N ASN A 361 -13.33 -6.31 9.46
CA ASN A 361 -12.04 -6.92 9.80
C ASN A 361 -12.00 -7.42 11.25
N GLU A 362 -12.38 -6.57 12.20
CA GLU A 362 -12.41 -6.92 13.63
C GLU A 362 -13.37 -8.09 13.90
N ALA A 363 -14.53 -8.13 13.22
CA ALA A 363 -15.47 -9.25 13.33
C ALA A 363 -14.92 -10.58 12.78
N MET A 364 -14.06 -10.53 11.75
CA MET A 364 -13.34 -11.72 11.24
C MET A 364 -12.21 -12.16 12.18
N GLY A 365 -11.73 -11.26 13.05
CA GLY A 365 -10.63 -11.51 13.99
C GLY A 365 -9.30 -10.89 13.56
N PHE A 366 -9.29 -9.93 12.64
CA PHE A 366 -8.09 -9.15 12.36
C PHE A 366 -7.70 -8.32 13.59
N VAL A 367 -6.41 -8.26 13.88
CA VAL A 367 -5.83 -7.45 14.95
C VAL A 367 -4.89 -6.39 14.37
N PRO A 368 -4.85 -5.16 14.92
CA PRO A 368 -3.88 -4.13 14.48
C PRO A 368 -2.44 -4.62 14.63
N LEU A 369 -1.57 -4.24 13.69
CA LEU A 369 -0.14 -4.58 13.69
C LEU A 369 0.75 -3.34 13.64
N VAL A 370 0.58 -2.50 12.62
CA VAL A 370 1.31 -1.23 12.47
C VAL A 370 0.37 -0.11 12.06
N SER A 371 0.77 1.13 12.37
CA SER A 371 0.13 2.34 11.86
C SER A 371 0.94 2.86 10.67
N GLU A 372 0.29 3.28 9.60
CA GLU A 372 0.93 3.89 8.44
C GLU A 372 0.43 5.32 8.27
N GLY A 373 1.34 6.29 8.25
CA GLY A 373 0.98 7.68 7.98
C GLY A 373 0.93 7.93 6.48
N ALA A 374 -0.14 8.55 6.00
CA ALA A 374 -0.22 9.13 4.66
C ALA A 374 0.13 10.61 4.73
N TRP A 375 1.19 11.00 4.02
CA TRP A 375 1.82 12.31 4.12
C TRP A 375 1.76 13.04 2.79
N GLN A 376 1.55 14.36 2.85
CA GLN A 376 1.50 15.21 1.67
C GLN A 376 2.35 16.48 1.84
N LYS A 377 3.02 16.88 0.77
CA LYS A 377 3.74 18.15 0.67
C LYS A 377 3.35 18.87 -0.62
N ARG A 378 3.10 20.18 -0.53
CA ARG A 378 2.99 21.04 -1.71
C ARG A 378 4.36 21.62 -2.05
N LEU A 379 4.77 21.46 -3.30
CA LEU A 379 5.96 22.09 -3.86
C LEU A 379 5.60 23.53 -4.24
N ALA A 380 6.28 24.48 -3.58
CA ALA A 380 6.16 25.91 -3.88
C ALA A 380 6.71 26.25 -5.27
#